data_AF-A0AAW0CIS5-F1
#
_entry.id   AF-A0AAW0CIS5-F1
#
_cell.length_a   1.000
_cell.length_b   1.000
_cell.length_c   1.000
_cell.angle_alpha   90.00
_cell.angle_beta   90.00
_cell.angle_gamma   90.00
#
_symmetry.space_group_name_H-M   'P 1'
#
loop_
_entity.id
_entity.type
_entity.pdbx_description
1 polymer ?
#
loop_
_entity_poly.entity_id
_entity_poly.type
_entity_poly.pdbx_seq_one_letter_code
_entity_poly.pdbx_strand_id
1 'polypeptide(L)'
;HGRADANLPPISEWTSVDPEHSFPFCQDGKERNGTIGGCWQLTLAATRPLKVVYFDGSSAANMPDGGTMDAQDLLVWGKVDPARWLDERARLNGLCEWGKDFGIDGFVRMEMDFEVMICDFSQGLELVSADYLTAWWSRHVAPPQLRHNPASLFHSANIPGRGGSDDSPFPAVDIMMFSAVQAGTWRDHYPGDTRIQLDLTRFVSFYDTSFVPSLVPRRQHVERWEHKVDGISASDLEAVKKRLAGVLTDDVDTAKGSGVDWRTLYRVLLDRYAQRLELVEYLLDTTTTHDTLDRVAKVQAQLRIMLTPYILFTARPSSPYVDESWALPVWRGCATKHTEYIHRSSALQARLTESERLLLHALDETSSEICRVVVRMWVAGVHAGVDRLLPREDNTTLTKGLVEGWRDEHNNLMAWLDWGVWVKCRPACGAEEMCYLPTWPFFWDKMTDPKPRDDRWKRPQPRCIRKFAPYSQL
;
A
#
# COMPACT_ATOMS: atom_id res chain seq x y z
N HIS A 1 -11.34 4.78 20.48
CA HIS A 1 -10.32 5.46 21.30
C HIS A 1 -10.22 4.79 22.67
N GLY A 2 -9.10 4.13 22.98
CA GLY A 2 -8.87 3.49 24.29
C GLY A 2 -8.31 4.48 25.32
N ARG A 3 -8.78 4.42 26.57
CA ARG A 3 -8.44 5.36 27.66
C ARG A 3 -8.50 4.74 29.06
N ALA A 4 -7.89 5.45 30.01
CA ALA A 4 -8.01 5.18 31.45
C ALA A 4 -9.29 5.75 32.10
N ASP A 5 -10.02 6.63 31.41
CA ASP A 5 -11.24 7.29 31.91
C ASP A 5 -12.28 7.48 30.79
N ALA A 6 -13.55 7.69 31.19
CA ALA A 6 -14.70 7.79 30.28
C ALA A 6 -14.83 9.15 29.57
N ASN A 7 -13.95 10.11 29.83
CA ASN A 7 -14.11 11.47 29.33
C ASN A 7 -13.40 11.65 27.99
N LEU A 8 -14.00 12.49 27.15
CA LEU A 8 -13.37 12.95 25.92
C LEU A 8 -12.19 13.89 26.25
N PRO A 9 -10.95 13.64 25.77
CA PRO A 9 -9.84 14.57 26.00
C PRO A 9 -10.08 15.89 25.27
N PRO A 10 -9.71 17.06 25.82
CA PRO A 10 -9.65 18.31 25.05
C PRO A 10 -8.25 18.54 24.44
N ILE A 11 -7.51 17.48 24.15
CA ILE A 11 -6.11 17.52 23.70
C ILE A 11 -5.91 16.61 22.50
N SER A 12 -4.76 16.76 21.84
CA SER A 12 -4.37 15.88 20.75
C SER A 12 -4.12 14.44 21.25
N GLU A 13 -4.74 13.46 20.62
CA GLU A 13 -4.63 12.03 20.96
C GLU A 13 -4.84 11.14 19.73
N TRP A 14 -4.61 9.83 19.88
CA TRP A 14 -4.85 8.83 18.85
C TRP A 14 -6.21 8.16 19.03
N THR A 15 -6.92 7.95 17.94
CA THR A 15 -8.04 7.01 17.86
C THR A 15 -7.81 6.08 16.66
N SER A 16 -8.65 5.07 16.48
CA SER A 16 -8.65 4.22 15.30
C SER A 16 -10.04 4.16 14.70
N VAL A 17 -10.09 3.64 13.48
CA VAL A 17 -11.35 3.38 12.78
C VAL A 17 -11.97 2.06 13.26
N ASP A 18 -11.18 1.06 13.63
CA ASP A 18 -11.68 -0.20 14.18
C ASP A 18 -11.36 -0.35 15.68
N PRO A 19 -12.31 -0.79 16.53
CA PRO A 19 -12.13 -0.85 17.97
C PRO A 19 -11.02 -1.82 18.38
N GLU A 20 -10.80 -2.90 17.62
CA GLU A 20 -9.74 -3.90 17.80
C GLU A 20 -8.35 -3.26 17.78
N HIS A 21 -8.15 -2.20 16.98
CA HIS A 21 -6.89 -1.46 16.96
C HIS A 21 -6.75 -0.53 18.17
N SER A 22 -7.81 0.17 18.58
CA SER A 22 -7.78 1.07 19.76
C SER A 22 -7.59 0.31 21.08
N PHE A 23 -8.06 -0.93 21.14
CA PHE A 23 -8.16 -1.72 22.36
C PHE A 23 -6.81 -2.06 23.02
N PRO A 24 -5.75 -2.47 22.27
CA PRO A 24 -4.39 -2.60 22.80
C PRO A 24 -3.84 -1.36 23.52
N PHE A 25 -4.25 -0.15 23.09
CA PHE A 25 -3.77 1.12 23.64
C PHE A 25 -4.58 1.61 24.84
N CYS A 26 -5.61 0.87 25.22
CA CYS A 26 -6.47 1.19 26.35
C CYS A 26 -5.67 1.02 27.66
N GLN A 27 -5.44 2.13 28.37
CA GLN A 27 -4.68 2.13 29.61
C GLN A 27 -5.52 1.62 30.79
N ASP A 28 -4.88 0.91 31.73
CA ASP A 28 -5.52 0.40 32.94
C ASP A 28 -6.24 1.54 33.69
N GLY A 29 -7.57 1.43 33.83
CA GLY A 29 -8.31 2.24 34.79
C GLY A 29 -7.80 1.96 36.20
N LYS A 30 -7.81 2.96 37.10
CA LYS A 30 -7.37 2.79 38.49
C LYS A 30 -8.04 1.56 39.12
N GLU A 31 -7.20 0.64 39.59
CA GLU A 31 -7.58 -0.59 40.29
C GLU A 31 -8.67 -0.30 41.34
N ARG A 32 -9.83 -0.96 41.23
CA ARG A 32 -10.83 -1.01 42.30
C ARG A 32 -10.80 -2.41 42.90
N ASN A 33 -10.21 -2.52 44.09
CA ASN A 33 -10.34 -3.67 45.00
C ASN A 33 -9.96 -5.04 44.41
N GLY A 34 -8.81 -5.16 43.72
CA GLY A 34 -8.26 -6.47 43.32
C GLY A 34 -9.12 -7.26 42.31
N THR A 35 -9.99 -6.57 41.57
CA THR A 35 -10.71 -7.14 40.42
C THR A 35 -9.94 -6.86 39.12
N ILE A 36 -10.09 -7.74 38.12
CA ILE A 36 -9.50 -7.59 36.78
C ILE A 36 -9.70 -6.15 36.30
N GLY A 37 -8.59 -5.48 35.98
CA GLY A 37 -8.61 -4.11 35.49
C GLY A 37 -9.52 -3.98 34.27
N GLY A 38 -10.30 -2.92 34.22
CA GLY A 38 -11.05 -2.55 33.02
C GLY A 38 -10.44 -1.31 32.38
N CYS A 39 -10.88 -1.03 31.17
CA CYS A 39 -10.41 0.10 30.39
C CYS A 39 -11.60 0.77 29.69
N TRP A 40 -11.52 2.06 29.44
CA TRP A 40 -12.59 2.79 28.76
C TRP A 40 -12.35 2.83 27.27
N GLN A 41 -13.29 2.30 26.49
CA GLN A 41 -13.31 2.43 25.05
C GLN A 41 -14.35 3.48 24.67
N LEU A 42 -13.90 4.59 24.09
CA LEU A 42 -14.79 5.63 23.59
C LEU A 42 -15.13 5.38 22.12
N THR A 43 -16.42 5.44 21.82
CA THR A 43 -16.97 5.50 20.46
C THR A 43 -17.23 6.96 20.12
N LEU A 44 -16.68 7.41 19.00
CA LEU A 44 -16.73 8.81 18.56
C LEU A 44 -17.44 8.91 17.22
N ALA A 45 -18.18 9.98 17.01
CA ALA A 45 -18.74 10.32 15.70
C ALA A 45 -18.23 11.68 15.27
N ALA A 46 -17.89 11.80 13.98
CA ALA A 46 -17.59 13.10 13.39
C ALA A 46 -18.89 13.86 13.17
N THR A 47 -19.00 15.07 13.72
CA THR A 47 -20.18 15.94 13.59
C THR A 47 -20.16 16.76 12.30
N ARG A 48 -19.03 16.74 11.59
CA ARG A 48 -18.79 17.31 10.26
C ARG A 48 -17.65 16.53 9.58
N PRO A 49 -17.44 16.68 8.25
CA PRO A 49 -16.20 16.22 7.64
C PRO A 49 -14.98 16.81 8.35
N LEU A 50 -14.04 15.95 8.73
CA LEU A 50 -12.77 16.35 9.33
C LEU A 50 -11.72 16.54 8.22
N LYS A 51 -11.01 17.66 8.24
CA LYS A 51 -9.89 17.93 7.34
C LYS A 51 -8.67 17.21 7.87
N VAL A 52 -8.29 16.09 7.24
CA VAL A 52 -7.16 15.27 7.66
C VAL A 52 -6.09 15.14 6.58
N VAL A 53 -4.84 14.99 7.01
CA VAL A 53 -3.71 14.65 6.12
C VAL A 53 -3.38 13.17 6.26
N TYR A 54 -3.36 12.44 5.15
CA TYR A 54 -2.99 11.03 5.13
C TYR A 54 -1.52 10.85 4.75
N PHE A 55 -0.76 10.12 5.58
CA PHE A 55 0.59 9.69 5.26
C PHE A 55 0.57 8.23 4.80
N ASP A 56 1.00 7.98 3.56
CA ASP A 56 1.13 6.62 2.99
C ASP A 56 2.38 5.89 3.53
N GLY A 57 2.50 4.58 3.25
CA GLY A 57 3.71 3.79 3.50
C GLY A 57 3.85 3.27 4.92
N SER A 58 2.77 2.74 5.51
CA SER A 58 2.74 2.24 6.91
C SER A 58 3.32 3.26 7.90
N SER A 59 2.92 4.51 7.77
CA SER A 59 3.51 5.67 8.43
C SER A 59 3.27 5.78 9.95
N ALA A 60 2.64 4.78 10.56
CA ALA A 60 2.59 4.62 12.01
C ALA A 60 3.47 3.47 12.51
N ALA A 61 4.07 2.69 11.61
CA ALA A 61 5.01 1.63 11.99
C ALA A 61 6.29 2.25 12.53
N ASN A 62 6.48 2.16 13.85
CA ASN A 62 7.69 2.63 14.51
C ASN A 62 8.87 1.70 14.15
N MET A 63 9.67 2.07 13.16
CA MET A 63 10.78 1.26 12.63
C MET A 63 12.06 2.10 12.59
N PRO A 64 13.12 1.76 13.37
CA PRO A 64 14.32 2.60 13.49
C PRO A 64 15.04 2.82 12.15
N ASP A 65 15.02 1.83 11.26
CA ASP A 65 15.60 1.92 9.91
C ASP A 65 14.55 1.81 8.79
N GLY A 66 13.26 2.02 9.09
CA GLY A 66 12.19 1.65 8.16
C GLY A 66 11.74 2.74 7.19
N GLY A 67 12.08 4.00 7.44
CA GLY A 67 11.68 5.12 6.57
C GLY A 67 10.20 5.53 6.65
N THR A 68 9.38 4.78 7.41
CA THR A 68 7.93 4.91 7.51
C THR A 68 7.47 6.25 8.09
N MET A 69 8.27 6.85 8.97
CA MET A 69 7.96 8.14 9.58
C MET A 69 8.65 9.33 8.88
N ASP A 70 9.52 9.08 7.92
CA ASP A 70 10.42 10.10 7.35
C ASP A 70 9.64 11.30 6.80
N ALA A 71 8.50 11.08 6.15
CA ALA A 71 7.66 12.16 5.62
C ALA A 71 7.12 13.09 6.72
N GLN A 72 6.76 12.54 7.88
CA GLN A 72 6.30 13.32 9.03
C GLN A 72 7.46 14.08 9.65
N ASP A 73 8.62 13.44 9.80
CA ASP A 73 9.84 14.03 10.36
C ASP A 73 10.35 15.20 9.51
N LEU A 74 10.31 15.07 8.18
CA LEU A 74 10.63 16.17 7.26
C LEU A 74 9.71 17.38 7.43
N LEU A 75 8.42 17.16 7.71
CA LEU A 75 7.47 18.24 7.93
C LEU A 75 7.68 18.92 9.28
N VAL A 76 7.83 18.14 10.35
CA VAL A 76 7.91 18.67 11.71
C VAL A 76 9.30 19.22 12.04
N TRP A 77 10.36 18.52 11.64
CA TRP A 77 11.74 18.83 12.04
C TRP A 77 12.62 19.30 10.88
N GLY A 78 12.13 19.26 9.64
CA GLY A 78 12.88 19.67 8.46
C GLY A 78 13.99 18.69 8.05
N LYS A 79 14.08 17.53 8.72
CA LYS A 79 15.06 16.47 8.44
C LYS A 79 14.54 15.14 8.98
N VAL A 80 15.01 14.05 8.40
CA VAL A 80 14.84 12.72 8.97
C VAL A 80 15.81 12.56 10.14
N ASP A 81 15.31 12.11 11.30
CA ASP A 81 16.12 11.86 12.49
C ASP A 81 15.83 10.44 13.02
N PRO A 82 16.64 9.43 12.62
CA PRO A 82 16.41 8.04 13.03
C PRO A 82 16.37 7.83 14.54
N ALA A 83 16.94 8.73 15.35
CA ALA A 83 16.89 8.62 16.81
C ALA A 83 15.49 8.91 17.37
N ARG A 84 14.60 9.54 16.59
CA ARG A 84 13.24 9.95 16.98
C ARG A 84 12.15 9.00 16.53
N TRP A 85 12.52 7.80 16.10
CA TRP A 85 11.57 6.79 15.64
C TRP A 85 10.52 6.36 16.70
N LEU A 86 10.74 6.66 17.98
CA LEU A 86 9.75 6.45 19.06
C LEU A 86 9.13 7.74 19.60
N ASP A 87 9.48 8.92 19.06
CA ASP A 87 9.09 10.23 19.59
C ASP A 87 7.71 10.67 19.11
N GLU A 88 6.75 9.76 19.23
CA GLU A 88 5.38 9.87 18.70
C GLU A 88 4.61 11.06 19.25
N ARG A 89 4.76 11.36 20.55
CA ARG A 89 4.10 12.52 21.15
C ARG A 89 4.65 13.84 20.63
N ALA A 90 5.97 13.98 20.47
CA ALA A 90 6.55 15.20 19.91
C ALA A 90 6.17 15.37 18.43
N ARG A 91 6.11 14.28 17.68
CA ARG A 91 5.65 14.25 16.29
C ARG A 91 4.19 14.70 16.18
N LEU A 92 3.29 14.13 16.97
CA LEU A 92 1.88 14.54 17.03
C LEU A 92 1.74 16.03 17.36
N ASN A 93 2.39 16.49 18.42
CA ASN A 93 2.32 17.90 18.84
C ASN A 93 2.83 18.83 17.75
N GLY A 94 3.95 18.48 17.11
CA GLY A 94 4.53 19.28 16.03
C GLY A 94 3.68 19.28 14.76
N LEU A 95 3.09 18.14 14.40
CA LEU A 95 2.13 18.04 13.30
C LEU A 95 0.88 18.88 13.56
N CYS A 96 0.33 18.84 14.77
CA CYS A 96 -0.84 19.65 15.12
C CYS A 96 -0.54 21.16 15.18
N GLU A 97 0.64 21.55 15.67
CA GLU A 97 1.06 22.95 15.63
C GLU A 97 1.23 23.42 14.18
N TRP A 98 1.88 22.63 13.33
CA TRP A 98 2.01 22.92 11.89
C TRP A 98 0.64 22.96 11.18
N GLY A 99 -0.25 22.02 11.51
CA GLY A 99 -1.55 21.87 10.85
C GLY A 99 -2.55 22.98 11.19
N LYS A 100 -2.33 23.70 12.30
CA LYS A 100 -3.20 24.77 12.78
C LYS A 100 -3.39 25.88 11.75
N ASP A 101 -2.33 26.28 11.06
CA ASP A 101 -2.37 27.34 10.03
C ASP A 101 -3.24 26.96 8.83
N PHE A 102 -3.50 25.66 8.66
CA PHE A 102 -4.30 25.11 7.56
C PHE A 102 -5.68 24.61 8.02
N GLY A 103 -6.02 24.75 9.31
CA GLY A 103 -7.25 24.20 9.88
C GLY A 103 -7.35 22.69 9.76
N ILE A 104 -6.22 21.98 9.88
CA ILE A 104 -6.18 20.52 9.89
C ILE A 104 -6.71 20.01 11.25
N ASP A 105 -7.70 19.13 11.20
CA ASP A 105 -8.29 18.50 12.38
C ASP A 105 -7.45 17.31 12.89
N GLY A 106 -6.68 16.68 11.99
CA GLY A 106 -5.87 15.52 12.32
C GLY A 106 -5.13 14.89 11.16
N PHE A 107 -4.59 13.70 11.40
CA PHE A 107 -3.75 12.95 10.48
C PHE A 107 -4.14 11.49 10.49
N VAL A 108 -4.09 10.84 9.33
CA VAL A 108 -4.34 9.41 9.19
C VAL A 108 -3.03 8.74 8.80
N ARG A 109 -2.74 7.61 9.43
CA ARG A 109 -1.58 6.77 9.13
C ARG A 109 -1.89 5.32 9.47
N MET A 110 -1.04 4.41 9.01
CA MET A 110 -1.30 2.97 9.09
C MET A 110 -0.17 2.26 9.81
N GLU A 111 -0.54 1.39 10.75
CA GLU A 111 0.36 0.47 11.42
C GLU A 111 -0.06 -0.98 11.05
N MET A 112 -0.70 -1.70 11.98
CA MET A 112 -1.42 -2.96 11.69
C MET A 112 -2.82 -2.71 11.14
N ASP A 113 -3.40 -1.55 11.43
CA ASP A 113 -4.65 -1.01 10.89
C ASP A 113 -4.54 0.53 10.88
N PHE A 114 -5.55 1.26 10.40
CA PHE A 114 -5.57 2.71 10.36
C PHE A 114 -5.77 3.33 11.74
N GLU A 115 -4.85 4.20 12.11
CA GLU A 115 -4.99 5.12 13.22
C GLU A 115 -5.18 6.56 12.74
N VAL A 116 -5.85 7.34 13.57
CA VAL A 116 -6.18 8.73 13.34
C VAL A 116 -5.68 9.54 14.53
N MET A 117 -4.69 10.38 14.28
CA MET A 117 -4.20 11.40 15.19
C MET A 117 -5.10 12.63 15.11
N ILE A 118 -5.90 12.91 16.13
CA ILE A 118 -6.76 14.09 16.17
C ILE A 118 -6.07 15.17 17.01
N CYS A 119 -6.10 16.41 16.56
CA CYS A 119 -5.42 17.53 17.23
C CYS A 119 -6.22 18.12 18.39
N ASP A 120 -7.54 18.12 18.30
CA ASP A 120 -8.44 18.55 19.38
C ASP A 120 -9.76 17.78 19.30
N PHE A 121 -9.98 16.86 20.25
CA PHE A 121 -11.20 16.05 20.29
C PHE A 121 -12.45 16.85 20.68
N SER A 122 -12.31 18.10 21.13
CA SER A 122 -13.46 19.00 21.36
C SER A 122 -14.00 19.64 20.07
N GLN A 123 -13.30 19.47 18.93
CA GLN A 123 -13.64 20.09 17.65
C GLN A 123 -14.04 19.03 16.62
N GLY A 124 -15.28 19.12 16.12
CA GLY A 124 -15.77 18.27 15.03
C GLY A 124 -16.04 16.80 15.42
N LEU A 125 -15.93 16.45 16.69
CA LEU A 125 -16.24 15.13 17.23
C LEU A 125 -17.29 15.21 18.35
N GLU A 126 -18.08 14.15 18.50
CA GLU A 126 -18.95 13.92 19.64
C GLU A 126 -18.71 12.54 20.25
N LEU A 127 -18.88 12.44 21.57
CA LEU A 127 -18.82 11.17 22.30
C LEU A 127 -20.16 10.46 22.16
N VAL A 128 -20.17 9.30 21.51
CA VAL A 128 -21.36 8.46 21.30
C VAL A 128 -21.56 7.50 22.47
N SER A 129 -20.50 6.77 22.84
CA SER A 129 -20.51 5.87 23.99
C SER A 129 -19.15 5.85 24.68
N ALA A 130 -19.17 5.52 25.97
CA ALA A 130 -17.98 5.22 26.76
C ALA A 130 -18.23 3.87 27.45
N ASP A 131 -17.59 2.82 26.93
CA ASP A 131 -17.80 1.45 27.40
C ASP A 131 -16.62 1.01 28.27
N TYR A 132 -16.91 0.52 29.48
CA TYR A 132 -15.88 0.00 30.37
C TYR A 132 -15.63 -1.48 30.08
N LEU A 133 -14.66 -1.75 29.21
CA LEU A 133 -14.32 -3.09 28.73
C LEU A 133 -13.41 -3.83 29.70
N THR A 134 -13.45 -5.15 29.66
CA THR A 134 -12.53 -5.97 30.44
C THR A 134 -11.14 -5.98 29.81
N ALA A 135 -10.11 -5.64 30.59
CA ALA A 135 -8.72 -5.65 30.13
C ALA A 135 -7.97 -6.88 30.65
N TRP A 136 -8.26 -8.06 30.07
CA TRP A 136 -7.67 -9.34 30.48
C TRP A 136 -6.13 -9.41 30.34
N TRP A 137 -5.51 -8.46 29.63
CA TRP A 137 -4.06 -8.31 29.46
C TRP A 137 -3.42 -7.31 30.43
N SER A 138 -4.22 -6.65 31.26
CA SER A 138 -3.81 -5.61 32.21
C SER A 138 -2.62 -6.04 33.08
N ARG A 139 -1.72 -5.09 33.38
CA ARG A 139 -0.37 -5.28 33.97
C ARG A 139 -0.33 -5.99 35.33
N HIS A 140 -1.48 -6.27 35.92
CA HIS A 140 -1.63 -6.80 37.27
C HIS A 140 -1.61 -8.33 37.32
N VAL A 141 -1.49 -9.00 36.16
CA VAL A 141 -1.24 -10.44 36.02
C VAL A 141 0.17 -10.75 35.47
N ALA A 142 0.89 -9.75 34.95
CA ALA A 142 2.25 -9.92 34.39
C ALA A 142 3.36 -9.78 35.46
N PRO A 143 4.49 -10.52 35.33
CA PRO A 143 5.63 -10.41 36.25
C PRO A 143 6.16 -8.96 36.38
N PRO A 144 6.74 -8.58 37.53
CA PRO A 144 7.21 -7.21 37.81
C PRO A 144 8.14 -6.60 36.76
N GLN A 145 8.81 -7.44 35.96
CA GLN A 145 9.80 -7.07 34.95
C GLN A 145 9.19 -6.30 33.75
N LEU A 146 7.87 -6.43 33.51
CA LEU A 146 7.16 -5.78 32.39
C LEU A 146 6.50 -4.43 32.76
N ARG A 147 6.71 -3.93 33.99
CA ARG A 147 5.98 -2.77 34.53
C ARG A 147 6.50 -1.40 34.08
N HIS A 148 7.69 -1.31 33.46
CA HIS A 148 8.38 -0.03 33.28
C HIS A 148 8.20 0.68 31.93
N ASN A 149 7.49 0.11 30.94
CA ASN A 149 7.25 0.83 29.68
C ASN A 149 5.93 0.38 29.01
N PRO A 150 4.91 1.23 28.76
CA PRO A 150 3.67 0.82 28.07
C PRO A 150 3.94 0.30 26.66
N ALA A 151 4.98 0.85 26.01
CA ALA A 151 5.52 0.33 24.77
C ALA A 151 5.87 -1.15 24.91
N SER A 152 6.33 -1.62 26.09
CA SER A 152 6.71 -3.01 26.29
C SER A 152 5.57 -4.04 26.22
N LEU A 153 4.30 -3.64 26.26
CA LEU A 153 3.18 -4.57 26.03
C LEU A 153 3.08 -4.93 24.54
N PHE A 154 3.28 -3.96 23.65
CA PHE A 154 3.52 -4.19 22.23
C PHE A 154 4.88 -4.88 21.98
N HIS A 155 5.86 -4.69 22.87
CA HIS A 155 7.16 -5.37 22.78
C HIS A 155 7.19 -6.78 23.41
N SER A 156 6.11 -7.23 24.09
CA SER A 156 6.04 -8.55 24.74
C SER A 156 5.37 -9.61 23.86
N ALA A 157 4.92 -9.26 22.66
CA ALA A 157 4.50 -10.22 21.64
C ALA A 157 5.67 -11.10 21.14
N ASN A 158 6.86 -10.95 21.72
CA ASN A 158 7.98 -11.86 21.57
C ASN A 158 8.64 -12.17 22.92
N ILE A 159 8.29 -13.33 23.49
CA ILE A 159 9.30 -14.17 24.16
C ILE A 159 9.72 -15.22 23.12
N PRO A 160 10.81 -15.02 22.35
CA PRO A 160 11.38 -16.10 21.57
C PRO A 160 12.13 -17.03 22.52
N GLY A 161 11.68 -18.28 22.61
CA GLY A 161 12.51 -19.39 23.08
C GLY A 161 12.42 -19.72 24.57
N ARG A 162 11.39 -20.47 24.94
CA ARG A 162 11.58 -21.66 25.79
C ARG A 162 10.73 -22.81 25.27
N GLY A 163 11.30 -23.55 24.33
CA GLY A 163 11.02 -24.96 24.04
C GLY A 163 9.56 -25.37 23.81
N GLY A 164 9.19 -25.58 22.54
CA GLY A 164 8.37 -26.73 22.14
C GLY A 164 6.98 -26.93 22.78
N SER A 165 6.41 -25.95 23.47
CA SER A 165 5.02 -25.99 23.92
C SER A 165 4.20 -24.98 23.14
N ASP A 166 3.10 -25.43 22.54
CA ASP A 166 2.13 -24.64 21.77
C ASP A 166 1.39 -23.56 22.60
N ASP A 167 1.61 -23.49 23.91
CA ASP A 167 0.91 -22.55 24.80
C ASP A 167 1.77 -21.33 25.15
N SER A 168 1.33 -20.16 24.68
CA SER A 168 1.84 -18.87 25.15
C SER A 168 1.52 -18.65 26.63
N PRO A 169 2.44 -18.09 27.44
CA PRO A 169 2.16 -17.76 28.83
C PRO A 169 1.12 -16.64 28.98
N PHE A 170 0.77 -15.91 27.90
CA PHE A 170 -0.17 -14.78 27.92
C PHE A 170 -1.20 -14.86 26.78
N PRO A 171 -2.10 -15.86 26.79
CA PRO A 171 -3.07 -16.07 25.69
C PRO A 171 -3.98 -14.85 25.44
N ALA A 172 -4.27 -14.05 26.48
CA ALA A 172 -5.05 -12.82 26.34
C ALA A 172 -4.33 -11.74 25.52
N VAL A 173 -3.01 -11.61 25.63
CA VAL A 173 -2.20 -10.66 24.86
C VAL A 173 -2.18 -11.09 23.39
N ASP A 174 -2.02 -12.39 23.13
CA ASP A 174 -1.97 -12.88 21.75
C ASP A 174 -3.32 -12.74 21.05
N ILE A 175 -4.43 -13.08 21.74
CA ILE A 175 -5.78 -12.87 21.19
C ILE A 175 -6.00 -11.40 20.87
N MET A 176 -5.61 -10.49 21.77
CA MET A 176 -5.75 -9.05 21.57
C MET A 176 -4.95 -8.56 20.35
N MET A 177 -3.66 -8.90 20.27
CA MET A 177 -2.80 -8.48 19.15
C MET A 177 -3.24 -9.11 17.83
N PHE A 178 -3.62 -10.40 17.84
CA PHE A 178 -4.18 -11.05 16.67
C PHE A 178 -5.47 -10.36 16.19
N SER A 179 -6.35 -9.97 17.11
CA SER A 179 -7.59 -9.27 16.75
C SER A 179 -7.31 -7.93 16.06
N ALA A 180 -6.32 -7.17 16.56
CA ALA A 180 -5.91 -5.90 15.94
C ALA A 180 -5.33 -6.12 14.53
N VAL A 181 -4.43 -7.10 14.36
CA VAL A 181 -3.87 -7.46 13.04
C VAL A 181 -4.97 -7.93 12.10
N GLN A 182 -5.86 -8.80 12.57
CA GLN A 182 -6.97 -9.31 11.78
C GLN A 182 -7.90 -8.20 11.31
N ALA A 183 -8.23 -7.22 12.17
CA ALA A 183 -9.05 -6.09 11.79
C ALA A 183 -8.44 -5.29 10.63
N GLY A 184 -7.13 -5.03 10.67
CA GLY A 184 -6.42 -4.36 9.59
C GLY A 184 -6.49 -5.09 8.25
N THR A 185 -6.43 -6.43 8.26
CA THR A 185 -6.51 -7.22 7.02
C THR A 185 -7.84 -7.04 6.27
N TRP A 186 -8.91 -6.59 6.94
CA TRP A 186 -10.18 -6.32 6.29
C TRP A 186 -10.09 -5.17 5.26
N ARG A 187 -9.01 -4.38 5.31
CA ARG A 187 -8.78 -3.20 4.46
C ARG A 187 -7.63 -3.39 3.46
N ASP A 188 -7.00 -4.56 3.40
CA ASP A 188 -5.86 -4.86 2.50
C ASP A 188 -6.20 -4.69 1.01
N HIS A 189 -7.49 -4.78 0.66
CA HIS A 189 -7.94 -4.75 -0.72
C HIS A 189 -8.84 -3.53 -0.98
N TYR A 190 -8.85 -3.10 -2.25
CA TYR A 190 -9.74 -2.04 -2.72
C TYR A 190 -11.20 -2.28 -2.27
N PRO A 191 -11.92 -1.26 -1.76
CA PRO A 191 -11.55 0.17 -1.74
C PRO A 191 -10.76 0.63 -0.50
N GLY A 192 -10.29 -0.27 0.36
CA GLY A 192 -9.72 0.08 1.66
C GLY A 192 -10.79 0.57 2.64
N ASP A 193 -10.43 1.47 3.56
CA ASP A 193 -11.37 2.07 4.50
C ASP A 193 -12.07 3.30 3.92
N THR A 194 -13.37 3.16 3.62
CA THR A 194 -14.18 4.21 2.99
C THR A 194 -14.63 5.32 3.93
N ARG A 195 -14.35 5.22 5.24
CA ARG A 195 -14.54 6.33 6.18
C ARG A 195 -13.50 7.43 5.92
N ILE A 196 -12.36 7.08 5.32
CA ILE A 196 -11.29 8.01 4.94
C ILE A 196 -11.43 8.33 3.45
N GLN A 197 -11.84 9.57 3.15
CA GLN A 197 -12.01 10.04 1.78
C GLN A 197 -10.76 10.77 1.30
N LEU A 198 -10.05 10.20 0.32
CA LEU A 198 -8.85 10.79 -0.26
C LEU A 198 -9.25 11.84 -1.30
N ASP A 199 -8.75 13.06 -1.13
CA ASP A 199 -8.79 14.09 -2.15
C ASP A 199 -7.56 13.99 -3.06
N LEU A 200 -7.70 13.24 -4.15
CA LEU A 200 -6.63 13.03 -5.13
C LEU A 200 -6.27 14.31 -5.90
N THR A 201 -7.11 15.35 -5.86
CA THR A 201 -6.79 16.65 -6.49
C THR A 201 -5.72 17.43 -5.71
N ARG A 202 -5.42 16.98 -4.48
CA ARG A 202 -4.40 17.53 -3.57
C ARG A 202 -3.27 16.54 -3.25
N PHE A 203 -3.16 15.46 -4.03
CA PHE A 203 -2.13 14.44 -3.84
C PHE A 203 -0.71 15.01 -4.03
N VAL A 204 0.19 14.72 -3.10
CA VAL A 204 1.62 15.09 -3.17
C VAL A 204 2.43 13.81 -3.01
N SER A 205 3.39 13.60 -3.91
CA SER A 205 4.23 12.41 -3.91
C SER A 205 5.71 12.74 -3.95
N PHE A 206 6.48 12.09 -3.08
CA PHE A 206 7.93 12.11 -3.14
C PHE A 206 8.48 11.31 -4.33
N TYR A 207 7.63 10.61 -5.09
CA TYR A 207 7.99 9.91 -6.32
C TYR A 207 7.87 10.75 -7.58
N ASP A 208 7.32 11.97 -7.50
CA ASP A 208 7.31 12.89 -8.64
C ASP A 208 8.74 13.34 -8.96
N THR A 209 9.32 12.79 -10.03
CA THR A 209 10.71 13.03 -10.43
C THR A 209 10.95 14.42 -11.00
N SER A 210 9.90 15.09 -11.48
CA SER A 210 9.96 16.48 -11.93
C SER A 210 9.97 17.46 -10.75
N PHE A 211 9.39 17.04 -9.63
CA PHE A 211 9.20 17.84 -8.43
C PHE A 211 10.26 17.58 -7.35
N VAL A 212 10.71 16.33 -7.20
CA VAL A 212 11.65 15.87 -6.16
C VAL A 212 12.85 15.11 -6.78
N PRO A 213 13.58 15.72 -7.74
CA PRO A 213 14.62 15.02 -8.49
C PRO A 213 15.80 14.54 -7.65
N SER A 214 16.07 15.15 -6.48
CA SER A 214 17.19 14.76 -5.61
C SER A 214 17.08 13.34 -5.07
N LEU A 215 15.86 12.79 -4.98
CA LEU A 215 15.64 11.42 -4.52
C LEU A 215 15.82 10.37 -5.63
N VAL A 216 15.86 10.78 -6.91
CA VAL A 216 15.97 9.84 -8.03
C VAL A 216 17.26 9.00 -7.96
N PRO A 217 18.47 9.58 -7.82
CA PRO A 217 19.69 8.80 -7.74
C PRO A 217 19.73 7.88 -6.50
N ARG A 218 19.05 8.25 -5.41
CA ARG A 218 19.00 7.47 -4.18
C ARG A 218 18.15 6.21 -4.28
N ARG A 219 17.24 6.16 -5.26
CA ARG A 219 16.38 5.01 -5.55
C ARG A 219 16.92 4.11 -6.65
N GLN A 220 17.99 4.53 -7.33
CA GLN A 220 18.59 3.73 -8.40
C GLN A 220 19.21 2.46 -7.83
N HIS A 221 18.85 1.32 -8.41
CA HIS A 221 19.34 -0.01 -7.99
C HIS A 221 19.01 -0.39 -6.54
N VAL A 222 18.00 0.27 -5.96
CA VAL A 222 17.48 -0.01 -4.63
C VAL A 222 16.06 -0.54 -4.78
N GLU A 223 15.70 -1.50 -3.95
CA GLU A 223 14.34 -2.04 -3.93
C GLU A 223 13.35 -1.04 -3.33
N ARG A 224 12.08 -1.09 -3.75
CA ARG A 224 11.06 -0.17 -3.23
C ARG A 224 10.89 -0.24 -1.70
N TRP A 225 11.14 -1.41 -1.11
CA TRP A 225 11.16 -1.64 0.34
C TRP A 225 12.19 -0.80 1.09
N GLU A 226 13.25 -0.38 0.40
CA GLU A 226 14.36 0.39 0.98
C GLU A 226 14.33 1.86 0.52
N HIS A 227 13.32 2.26 -0.26
CA HIS A 227 13.15 3.65 -0.66
C HIS A 227 12.83 4.50 0.57
N LYS A 228 13.66 5.52 0.78
CA LYS A 228 13.49 6.53 1.83
C LYS A 228 13.42 7.92 1.22
N VAL A 229 12.91 8.87 2.00
CA VAL A 229 13.00 10.30 1.65
C VAL A 229 14.18 10.97 2.35
N ASP A 230 14.92 10.23 3.18
CA ASP A 230 16.20 10.70 3.74
C ASP A 230 17.17 11.18 2.63
N GLY A 231 17.83 12.29 2.93
CA GLY A 231 18.73 13.06 2.07
C GLY A 231 18.09 13.63 0.80
N ILE A 232 16.79 13.90 0.83
CA ILE A 232 16.16 14.94 0.02
C ILE A 232 16.98 16.24 0.12
N SER A 233 17.10 16.96 -1.00
CA SER A 233 17.79 18.26 -1.02
C SER A 233 16.98 19.33 -0.26
N ALA A 234 17.65 20.38 0.22
CA ALA A 234 16.95 21.50 0.85
C ALA A 234 15.99 22.21 -0.13
N SER A 235 16.36 22.34 -1.42
CA SER A 235 15.48 22.95 -2.43
C SER A 235 14.23 22.13 -2.68
N ASP A 236 14.35 20.81 -2.75
CA ASP A 236 13.24 19.91 -2.99
C ASP A 236 12.32 19.85 -1.76
N LEU A 237 12.89 19.83 -0.56
CA LEU A 237 12.10 19.89 0.68
C LEU A 237 11.29 21.19 0.78
N GLU A 238 11.90 22.34 0.46
CA GLU A 238 11.18 23.62 0.43
C GLU A 238 10.12 23.65 -0.66
N ALA A 239 10.37 23.03 -1.83
CA ALA A 239 9.37 22.87 -2.87
C ALA A 239 8.18 22.00 -2.39
N VAL A 240 8.44 20.88 -1.74
CA VAL A 240 7.43 19.99 -1.11
C VAL A 240 6.59 20.76 -0.10
N LYS A 241 7.22 21.49 0.83
CA LYS A 241 6.51 22.30 1.83
C LYS A 241 5.65 23.39 1.17
N LYS A 242 6.18 24.06 0.14
CA LYS A 242 5.42 25.08 -0.61
C LYS A 242 4.22 24.48 -1.34
N ARG A 243 4.39 23.32 -1.99
CA ARG A 243 3.29 22.61 -2.67
C ARG A 243 2.22 22.18 -1.68
N LEU A 244 2.62 21.61 -0.55
CA LEU A 244 1.71 21.23 0.53
C LEU A 244 0.92 22.43 1.06
N ALA A 245 1.60 23.55 1.36
CA ALA A 245 0.93 24.77 1.79
C ALA A 245 -0.11 25.24 0.75
N GLY A 246 0.25 25.26 -0.54
CA GLY A 246 -0.66 25.62 -1.62
C GLY A 246 -1.92 24.75 -1.64
N VAL A 247 -1.75 23.42 -1.68
CA VAL A 247 -2.91 22.51 -1.73
C VAL A 247 -3.72 22.48 -0.42
N LEU A 248 -3.17 22.93 0.70
CA LEU A 248 -3.86 22.96 1.99
C LEU A 248 -4.58 24.28 2.26
N THR A 249 -4.07 25.40 1.75
CA THR A 249 -4.69 26.74 1.88
C THR A 249 -5.87 26.93 0.93
N ASP A 250 -5.84 26.30 -0.24
CA ASP A 250 -6.93 26.40 -1.22
C ASP A 250 -8.26 25.93 -0.62
N ASP A 251 -9.29 26.78 -0.69
CA ASP A 251 -10.62 26.47 -0.15
C ASP A 251 -11.23 25.28 -0.91
N VAL A 252 -11.73 24.29 -0.17
CA VAL A 252 -12.36 23.06 -0.68
C VAL A 252 -13.50 23.38 -1.64
N ASP A 253 -14.18 24.51 -1.45
CA ASP A 253 -15.31 24.92 -2.28
C ASP A 253 -14.91 25.59 -3.61
N THR A 254 -13.69 26.16 -3.70
CA THR A 254 -13.22 26.90 -4.89
C THR A 254 -12.23 26.11 -5.74
N ALA A 255 -11.43 25.24 -5.14
CA ALA A 255 -10.44 24.40 -5.83
C ALA A 255 -11.05 23.08 -6.32
N LYS A 256 -12.16 23.15 -7.06
CA LYS A 256 -12.73 21.95 -7.71
C LYS A 256 -11.82 21.57 -8.86
N GLY A 257 -11.09 20.47 -8.72
CA GLY A 257 -10.27 19.88 -9.78
C GLY A 257 -11.08 19.51 -11.03
N SER A 258 -10.51 18.66 -11.87
CA SER A 258 -11.12 18.30 -13.15
C SER A 258 -12.46 17.57 -13.02
N GLY A 259 -12.72 16.93 -11.87
CA GLY A 259 -13.90 16.07 -11.64
C GLY A 259 -13.73 14.66 -12.20
N VAL A 260 -12.53 14.32 -12.70
CA VAL A 260 -12.18 12.96 -13.11
C VAL A 260 -12.13 12.05 -11.89
N ASP A 261 -12.81 10.90 -11.97
CA ASP A 261 -12.72 9.85 -10.96
C ASP A 261 -11.43 9.04 -11.15
N TRP A 262 -10.33 9.57 -10.60
CA TRP A 262 -9.00 8.97 -10.68
C TRP A 262 -8.96 7.58 -10.03
N ARG A 263 -9.67 7.37 -8.92
CA ARG A 263 -9.74 6.05 -8.24
C ARG A 263 -10.27 4.99 -9.20
N THR A 264 -11.36 5.28 -9.90
CA THR A 264 -11.95 4.38 -10.89
C THR A 264 -11.02 4.17 -12.09
N LEU A 265 -10.33 5.19 -12.59
CA LEU A 265 -9.40 5.04 -13.72
C LEU A 265 -8.23 4.08 -13.41
N TYR A 266 -7.58 4.23 -12.26
CA TYR A 266 -6.53 3.30 -11.83
C TYR A 266 -7.09 1.88 -11.65
N ARG A 267 -8.30 1.76 -11.10
CA ARG A 267 -8.96 0.46 -10.94
C ARG A 267 -9.22 -0.24 -12.27
N VAL A 268 -9.66 0.51 -13.30
CA VAL A 268 -9.86 -0.02 -14.66
C VAL A 268 -8.57 -0.58 -15.24
N LEU A 269 -7.42 0.06 -14.99
CA LEU A 269 -6.12 -0.45 -15.43
C LEU A 269 -5.77 -1.77 -14.74
N LEU A 270 -5.91 -1.83 -13.42
CA LEU A 270 -5.64 -3.03 -12.62
C LEU A 270 -6.55 -4.20 -13.03
N ASP A 271 -7.86 -3.98 -13.13
CA ASP A 271 -8.84 -5.01 -13.53
C ASP A 271 -8.61 -5.53 -14.95
N ARG A 272 -7.99 -4.71 -15.81
CA ARG A 272 -7.66 -5.09 -17.18
C ARG A 272 -6.40 -5.94 -17.26
N TYR A 273 -5.38 -5.69 -16.45
CA TYR A 273 -4.07 -6.30 -16.67
C TYR A 273 -3.58 -7.21 -15.54
N ALA A 274 -3.93 -6.96 -14.28
CA ALA A 274 -3.26 -7.60 -13.14
C ALA A 274 -3.36 -9.14 -13.18
N GLN A 275 -4.57 -9.69 -13.25
CA GLN A 275 -4.78 -11.14 -13.29
C GLN A 275 -4.32 -11.76 -14.63
N ARG A 276 -4.46 -11.02 -15.73
CA ARG A 276 -4.08 -11.51 -17.07
C ARG A 276 -2.56 -11.65 -17.20
N LEU A 277 -1.80 -10.75 -16.58
CA LEU A 277 -0.34 -10.84 -16.50
C LEU A 277 0.11 -11.98 -15.58
N GLU A 278 -0.54 -12.21 -14.43
CA GLU A 278 -0.28 -13.42 -13.60
C GLU A 278 -0.57 -14.72 -14.36
N LEU A 279 -1.62 -14.75 -15.19
CA LEU A 279 -1.93 -15.91 -16.02
C LEU A 279 -0.84 -16.14 -17.07
N VAL A 280 -0.31 -15.09 -17.69
CA VAL A 280 0.82 -15.21 -18.62
C VAL A 280 2.07 -15.73 -17.90
N GLU A 281 2.36 -15.25 -16.68
CA GLU A 281 3.44 -15.76 -15.82
C GLU A 281 3.32 -17.28 -15.63
N TYR A 282 2.14 -17.73 -15.20
CA TYR A 282 1.83 -19.15 -14.98
C TYR A 282 2.02 -19.99 -16.25
N LEU A 283 1.55 -19.50 -17.40
CA LEU A 283 1.68 -20.21 -18.68
C LEU A 283 3.13 -20.25 -19.18
N LEU A 284 3.93 -19.24 -18.86
CA LEU A 284 5.35 -19.17 -19.19
C LEU A 284 6.21 -20.03 -18.25
N ASP A 285 5.74 -20.39 -17.06
CA ASP A 285 6.47 -21.24 -16.11
C ASP A 285 6.66 -22.68 -16.62
N THR A 286 7.92 -23.06 -16.79
CA THR A 286 8.40 -24.34 -17.35
C THR A 286 8.33 -25.51 -16.38
N THR A 287 8.04 -25.27 -15.11
CA THR A 287 7.88 -26.34 -14.10
C THR A 287 6.56 -27.10 -14.24
N THR A 288 5.62 -26.58 -15.04
CA THR A 288 4.31 -27.20 -15.27
C THR A 288 4.37 -28.28 -16.36
N THR A 289 3.69 -29.41 -16.15
CA THR A 289 3.75 -30.64 -16.98
C THR A 289 2.99 -30.57 -18.32
N HIS A 290 2.68 -29.36 -18.83
CA HIS A 290 1.89 -29.19 -20.05
C HIS A 290 2.73 -29.29 -21.33
N ASP A 291 2.08 -29.71 -22.43
CA ASP A 291 2.68 -29.72 -23.77
C ASP A 291 3.15 -28.30 -24.19
N THR A 292 4.34 -28.23 -24.77
CA THR A 292 5.01 -26.95 -25.08
C THR A 292 4.26 -26.16 -26.14
N LEU A 293 3.68 -26.83 -27.15
CA LEU A 293 2.92 -26.18 -28.22
C LEU A 293 1.58 -25.62 -27.70
N ASP A 294 0.87 -26.41 -26.89
CA ASP A 294 -0.35 -25.96 -26.23
C ASP A 294 -0.13 -24.71 -25.35
N ARG A 295 0.97 -24.69 -24.58
CA ARG A 295 1.33 -23.51 -23.77
C ARG A 295 1.59 -22.27 -24.61
N VAL A 296 2.36 -22.39 -25.69
CA VAL A 296 2.64 -21.24 -26.57
C VAL A 296 1.36 -20.73 -27.21
N ALA A 297 0.49 -21.61 -27.68
CA ALA A 297 -0.82 -21.23 -28.21
C ALA A 297 -1.68 -20.50 -27.17
N LYS A 298 -1.65 -20.95 -25.90
CA LYS A 298 -2.36 -20.29 -24.79
C LYS A 298 -1.79 -18.91 -24.46
N VAL A 299 -0.47 -18.75 -24.41
CA VAL A 299 0.16 -17.43 -24.20
C VAL A 299 -0.22 -16.47 -25.34
N GLN A 300 -0.08 -16.89 -26.60
CA GLN A 300 -0.46 -16.06 -27.75
C GLN A 300 -1.94 -15.67 -27.72
N ALA A 301 -2.82 -16.61 -27.38
CA ALA A 301 -4.24 -16.34 -27.19
C ALA A 301 -4.49 -15.30 -26.10
N GLN A 302 -3.83 -15.40 -24.93
CA GLN A 302 -4.00 -14.43 -23.85
C GLN A 302 -3.51 -13.03 -24.24
N LEU A 303 -2.35 -12.93 -24.90
CA LEU A 303 -1.85 -11.65 -25.41
C LEU A 303 -2.83 -11.02 -26.40
N ARG A 304 -3.35 -11.82 -27.34
CA ARG A 304 -4.39 -11.37 -28.28
C ARG A 304 -5.67 -10.95 -27.56
N ILE A 305 -6.13 -11.70 -26.55
CA ILE A 305 -7.34 -11.36 -25.77
C ILE A 305 -7.17 -9.99 -25.10
N MET A 306 -6.00 -9.70 -24.53
CA MET A 306 -5.70 -8.39 -23.93
C MET A 306 -5.78 -7.25 -24.97
N LEU A 307 -5.37 -7.53 -26.22
CA LEU A 307 -5.30 -6.54 -27.30
C LEU A 307 -6.54 -6.45 -28.18
N THR A 308 -7.45 -7.43 -28.12
CA THR A 308 -8.58 -7.55 -29.06
C THR A 308 -9.40 -6.27 -29.23
N PRO A 309 -9.70 -5.47 -28.17
CA PRO A 309 -10.42 -4.21 -28.32
C PRO A 309 -9.67 -3.12 -29.10
N TYR A 310 -8.38 -3.31 -29.35
CA TYR A 310 -7.46 -2.33 -29.95
C TYR A 310 -6.90 -2.79 -31.31
N ILE A 311 -7.08 -4.06 -31.68
CA ILE A 311 -6.64 -4.58 -32.98
C ILE A 311 -7.55 -4.02 -34.09
N LEU A 312 -7.02 -3.08 -34.87
CA LEU A 312 -7.74 -2.50 -36.00
C LEU A 312 -7.86 -3.52 -37.15
N PHE A 313 -8.93 -3.42 -37.94
CA PHE A 313 -9.12 -4.28 -39.13
C PHE A 313 -7.94 -4.21 -40.11
N THR A 314 -7.30 -3.03 -40.19
CA THR A 314 -6.14 -2.73 -41.04
C THR A 314 -4.81 -3.12 -40.41
N ALA A 315 -4.77 -3.49 -39.13
CA ALA A 315 -3.55 -3.92 -38.45
C ALA A 315 -3.21 -5.37 -38.86
N ARG A 316 -2.60 -5.51 -40.03
CA ARG A 316 -2.20 -6.80 -40.60
C ARG A 316 -0.73 -6.75 -41.03
N PRO A 317 0.05 -7.81 -40.77
CA PRO A 317 1.40 -7.90 -41.28
C PRO A 317 1.38 -7.96 -42.80
N SER A 318 2.33 -7.28 -43.43
CA SER A 318 2.57 -7.38 -44.87
C SER A 318 3.69 -8.39 -45.12
N SER A 319 3.59 -9.18 -46.19
CA SER A 319 4.69 -10.07 -46.60
C SER A 319 5.77 -9.26 -47.33
N PRO A 320 7.07 -9.42 -47.01
CA PRO A 320 7.62 -10.29 -45.96
C PRO A 320 7.41 -9.71 -44.55
N TYR A 321 7.16 -10.59 -43.57
CA TYR A 321 6.83 -10.28 -42.16
C TYR A 321 8.02 -9.70 -41.37
N VAL A 322 8.57 -8.59 -41.85
CA VAL A 322 9.73 -7.88 -41.31
C VAL A 322 9.31 -6.52 -40.74
N ASP A 323 8.33 -5.88 -41.36
CA ASP A 323 7.81 -4.60 -40.91
C ASP A 323 6.81 -4.78 -39.76
N GLU A 324 7.03 -4.09 -38.64
CA GLU A 324 6.16 -4.07 -37.46
C GLU A 324 5.26 -2.82 -37.40
N SER A 325 5.33 -1.93 -38.41
CA SER A 325 4.58 -0.67 -38.45
C SER A 325 3.06 -0.87 -38.35
N TRP A 326 2.55 -2.02 -38.80
CA TRP A 326 1.14 -2.41 -38.73
C TRP A 326 0.63 -2.57 -37.28
N ALA A 327 1.51 -2.84 -36.31
CA ALA A 327 1.16 -2.99 -34.90
C ALA A 327 1.14 -1.65 -34.14
N LEU A 328 1.76 -0.60 -34.70
CA LEU A 328 1.84 0.71 -34.07
C LEU A 328 0.47 1.34 -33.74
N PRO A 329 -0.55 1.27 -34.62
CA PRO A 329 -1.90 1.72 -34.28
C PRO A 329 -2.55 0.93 -33.14
N VAL A 330 -2.23 -0.37 -33.02
CA VAL A 330 -2.72 -1.23 -31.93
C VAL A 330 -2.13 -0.81 -30.60
N TRP A 331 -0.81 -0.56 -30.56
CA TRP A 331 -0.13 -0.03 -29.38
C TRP A 331 -0.71 1.33 -28.97
N ARG A 332 -0.85 2.29 -29.91
CA ARG A 332 -1.43 3.61 -29.60
C ARG A 332 -2.83 3.48 -29.03
N GLY A 333 -3.69 2.68 -29.68
CA GLY A 333 -5.06 2.46 -29.23
C GLY A 333 -5.13 1.80 -27.85
N CYS A 334 -4.24 0.86 -27.56
CA CYS A 334 -4.13 0.21 -26.25
C CYS A 334 -3.67 1.21 -25.17
N ALA A 335 -2.58 1.93 -25.45
CA ALA A 335 -1.91 2.79 -24.48
C ALA A 335 -2.79 3.96 -24.03
N THR A 336 -3.55 4.57 -24.95
CA THR A 336 -4.26 5.82 -24.66
C THR A 336 -5.76 5.67 -24.45
N LYS A 337 -6.35 4.47 -24.60
CA LYS A 337 -7.82 4.32 -24.68
C LYS A 337 -8.58 4.99 -23.54
N HIS A 338 -8.06 4.86 -22.33
CA HIS A 338 -8.74 5.28 -21.10
C HIS A 338 -8.43 6.72 -20.68
N THR A 339 -7.49 7.39 -21.35
CA THR A 339 -7.03 8.76 -21.00
C THR A 339 -7.15 9.73 -22.16
N GLU A 340 -7.32 9.26 -23.40
CA GLU A 340 -7.39 10.08 -24.61
C GLU A 340 -8.46 11.18 -24.53
N TYR A 341 -9.60 10.93 -23.88
CA TYR A 341 -10.64 11.93 -23.70
C TYR A 341 -10.19 13.12 -22.84
N ILE A 342 -9.30 12.89 -21.88
CA ILE A 342 -8.71 13.93 -21.03
C ILE A 342 -7.74 14.77 -21.86
N HIS A 343 -6.90 14.14 -22.68
CA HIS A 343 -5.95 14.83 -23.56
C HIS A 343 -6.62 15.65 -24.67
N ARG A 344 -7.74 15.15 -25.21
CA ARG A 344 -8.48 15.84 -26.29
C ARG A 344 -9.37 16.97 -25.81
N SER A 345 -9.74 16.98 -24.53
CA SER A 345 -10.63 17.99 -23.96
C SER A 345 -9.82 19.15 -23.37
N SER A 346 -9.73 20.27 -24.10
CA SER A 346 -9.11 21.50 -23.59
C SER A 346 -9.74 22.01 -22.30
N ALA A 347 -11.07 21.81 -22.15
CA ALA A 347 -11.81 22.16 -20.94
C ALA A 347 -11.39 21.32 -19.72
N LEU A 348 -11.12 20.01 -19.90
CA LEU A 348 -10.61 19.17 -18.82
C LEU A 348 -9.15 19.52 -18.49
N GLN A 349 -8.29 19.67 -19.52
CA GLN A 349 -6.88 20.03 -19.35
C GLN A 349 -6.69 21.34 -18.58
N ALA A 350 -7.53 22.34 -18.85
CA ALA A 350 -7.49 23.62 -18.14
C ALA A 350 -7.89 23.52 -16.66
N ARG A 351 -8.60 22.46 -16.27
CA ARG A 351 -9.09 22.23 -14.90
C ARG A 351 -8.24 21.25 -14.09
N LEU A 352 -7.31 20.53 -14.72
CA LEU A 352 -6.43 19.61 -14.01
C LEU A 352 -5.52 20.37 -13.04
N THR A 353 -5.59 20.03 -11.75
CA THR A 353 -4.59 20.48 -10.78
C THR A 353 -3.22 19.87 -11.08
N GLU A 354 -2.14 20.39 -10.50
CA GLU A 354 -0.81 19.78 -10.68
C GLU A 354 -0.78 18.33 -10.18
N SER A 355 -1.52 18.02 -9.10
CA SER A 355 -1.69 16.65 -8.58
C SER A 355 -2.40 15.75 -9.59
N GLU A 356 -3.45 16.23 -10.24
CA GLU A 356 -4.16 15.46 -11.28
C GLU A 356 -3.31 15.27 -12.54
N ARG A 357 -2.43 16.23 -12.88
CA ARG A 357 -1.47 16.06 -13.97
C ARG A 357 -0.46 14.97 -13.68
N LEU A 358 0.05 14.90 -12.44
CA LEU A 358 0.91 13.81 -11.99
C LEU A 358 0.19 12.45 -12.11
N LEU A 359 -1.07 12.37 -11.69
CA LEU A 359 -1.86 11.15 -11.79
C LEU A 359 -2.09 10.74 -13.26
N LEU A 360 -2.45 11.70 -14.13
CA LEU A 360 -2.60 11.45 -15.57
C LEU A 360 -1.32 10.89 -16.18
N HIS A 361 -0.18 11.54 -15.90
CA HIS A 361 1.12 11.13 -16.40
C HIS A 361 1.48 9.71 -15.96
N ALA A 362 1.33 9.40 -14.67
CA ALA A 362 1.61 8.07 -14.14
C ALA A 362 0.71 6.99 -14.77
N LEU A 363 -0.57 7.30 -15.02
CA LEU A 363 -1.50 6.39 -15.69
C LEU A 363 -1.13 6.17 -17.16
N ASP A 364 -0.76 7.23 -17.89
CA ASP A 364 -0.33 7.16 -19.29
C ASP A 364 0.96 6.36 -19.44
N GLU A 365 1.97 6.62 -18.61
CA GLU A 365 3.24 5.88 -18.62
C GLU A 365 3.03 4.39 -18.34
N THR A 366 2.25 4.06 -17.30
CA THR A 366 1.96 2.68 -16.92
C THR A 366 1.18 1.95 -18.02
N SER A 367 0.14 2.58 -18.57
CA SER A 367 -0.65 2.00 -19.67
C SER A 367 0.18 1.82 -20.94
N SER A 368 1.01 2.81 -21.27
CA SER A 368 1.93 2.77 -22.41
C SER A 368 2.93 1.63 -22.30
N GLU A 369 3.53 1.44 -21.13
CA GLU A 369 4.54 0.39 -20.90
C GLU A 369 3.93 -1.02 -20.94
N ILE A 370 2.78 -1.23 -20.29
CA ILE A 370 2.03 -2.48 -20.39
C ILE A 370 1.71 -2.79 -21.85
N CYS A 371 1.13 -1.83 -22.57
CA CYS A 371 0.76 -2.02 -23.96
C CYS A 371 1.99 -2.22 -24.86
N ARG A 372 3.12 -1.56 -24.60
CA ARG A 372 4.37 -1.74 -25.34
C ARG A 372 4.82 -3.19 -25.25
N VAL A 373 4.89 -3.73 -24.04
CA VAL A 373 5.32 -5.12 -23.78
C VAL A 373 4.32 -6.12 -24.35
N VAL A 374 3.02 -5.97 -24.07
CA VAL A 374 1.98 -6.91 -24.54
C VAL A 374 1.89 -6.93 -26.06
N VAL A 375 1.97 -5.78 -26.74
CA VAL A 375 1.99 -5.71 -28.21
C VAL A 375 3.26 -6.33 -28.77
N ARG A 376 4.43 -6.05 -28.18
CA ARG A 376 5.69 -6.63 -28.63
C ARG A 376 5.69 -8.15 -28.52
N MET A 377 5.24 -8.69 -27.39
CA MET A 377 5.09 -10.14 -27.21
C MET A 377 4.11 -10.73 -28.23
N TRP A 378 2.95 -10.09 -28.44
CA TRP A 378 1.95 -10.55 -29.40
C TRP A 378 2.49 -10.57 -30.84
N VAL A 379 3.19 -9.51 -31.26
CA VAL A 379 3.84 -9.40 -32.58
C VAL A 379 4.89 -10.49 -32.77
N ALA A 380 5.72 -10.75 -31.75
CA ALA A 380 6.70 -11.85 -31.80
C ALA A 380 6.02 -13.21 -32.06
N GLY A 381 4.85 -13.46 -31.45
CA GLY A 381 4.07 -14.67 -31.73
C GLY A 381 3.42 -14.69 -33.11
N VAL A 382 2.97 -13.55 -33.64
CA VAL A 382 2.50 -13.44 -35.03
C VAL A 382 3.64 -13.79 -36.00
N HIS A 383 4.83 -13.24 -35.78
CA HIS A 383 6.02 -13.50 -36.62
C HIS A 383 6.49 -14.95 -36.55
N ALA A 384 6.36 -15.58 -35.37
CA ALA A 384 6.65 -16.99 -35.16
C ALA A 384 5.57 -17.95 -35.73
N GLY A 385 4.47 -17.41 -36.28
CA GLY A 385 3.39 -18.21 -36.88
C GLY A 385 2.51 -18.94 -35.86
N VAL A 386 2.51 -18.53 -34.59
CA VAL A 386 1.70 -19.17 -33.53
C VAL A 386 0.34 -18.50 -33.31
N ASP A 387 0.08 -17.37 -33.95
CA ASP A 387 -1.23 -16.70 -33.94
C ASP A 387 -2.19 -17.38 -34.94
N ARG A 388 -3.21 -18.06 -34.42
CA ARG A 388 -4.17 -18.82 -35.24
C ARG A 388 -5.05 -17.93 -36.15
N LEU A 389 -5.19 -16.65 -35.85
CA LEU A 389 -6.05 -15.72 -36.60
C LEU A 389 -5.24 -14.83 -37.56
N LEU A 390 -3.92 -14.81 -37.42
CA LEU A 390 -2.98 -14.24 -38.39
C LEU A 390 -1.97 -15.33 -38.79
N PRO A 391 -2.43 -16.41 -39.44
CA PRO A 391 -1.56 -17.51 -39.81
C PRO A 391 -0.51 -17.03 -40.81
N ARG A 392 0.70 -17.56 -40.64
CA ARG A 392 1.80 -17.39 -41.59
C ARG A 392 1.68 -18.48 -42.66
N GLU A 393 1.98 -18.14 -43.91
CA GLU A 393 1.94 -19.09 -45.03
C GLU A 393 3.12 -20.10 -45.01
N ASP A 394 4.20 -19.79 -44.27
CA ASP A 394 5.38 -20.65 -44.14
C ASP A 394 5.28 -21.62 -42.95
N ASN A 395 5.75 -22.87 -43.14
CA ASN A 395 5.95 -23.84 -42.07
C ASN A 395 7.18 -23.47 -41.22
N THR A 396 7.00 -22.71 -40.15
CA THR A 396 8.08 -22.43 -39.19
C THR A 396 8.08 -23.37 -38.01
N THR A 397 9.26 -23.91 -37.69
CA THR A 397 9.54 -24.62 -36.44
C THR A 397 9.51 -23.64 -35.29
N LEU A 398 8.79 -23.99 -34.22
CA LEU A 398 8.73 -23.21 -32.99
C LEU A 398 10.15 -23.00 -32.43
N THR A 399 10.66 -21.76 -32.45
CA THR A 399 11.99 -21.47 -31.93
C THR A 399 11.94 -21.32 -30.41
N LYS A 400 12.78 -22.08 -29.69
CA LYS A 400 12.97 -21.99 -28.23
C LYS A 400 13.13 -20.54 -27.73
N GLY A 401 13.76 -19.69 -28.54
CA GLY A 401 13.96 -18.26 -28.25
C GLY A 401 12.68 -17.41 -28.13
N LEU A 402 11.52 -17.85 -28.66
CA LEU A 402 10.26 -17.10 -28.50
C LEU A 402 9.81 -17.10 -27.04
N VAL A 403 9.81 -18.27 -26.40
CA VAL A 403 9.35 -18.43 -25.02
C VAL A 403 10.33 -17.77 -24.04
N GLU A 404 11.63 -17.88 -24.29
CA GLU A 404 12.67 -17.19 -23.52
C GLU A 404 12.49 -15.67 -23.63
N GLY A 405 12.33 -15.12 -24.85
CA GLY A 405 12.08 -13.69 -25.04
C GLY A 405 10.78 -13.20 -24.41
N TRP A 406 9.69 -13.97 -24.48
CA TRP A 406 8.44 -13.65 -23.77
C TRP A 406 8.61 -13.61 -22.26
N ARG A 407 9.36 -14.57 -21.70
CA ARG A 407 9.63 -14.61 -20.27
C ARG A 407 10.42 -13.40 -19.82
N ASP A 408 11.44 -12.99 -20.58
CA ASP A 408 12.26 -11.83 -20.24
C ASP A 408 11.44 -10.53 -20.28
N GLU A 409 10.67 -10.29 -21.35
CA GLU A 409 9.80 -9.12 -21.47
C GLU A 409 8.74 -9.08 -20.36
N HIS A 410 8.11 -10.22 -20.06
CA HIS A 410 7.08 -10.33 -19.03
C HIS A 410 7.64 -10.12 -17.62
N ASN A 411 8.75 -10.79 -17.26
CA ASN A 411 9.38 -10.66 -15.95
C ASN A 411 9.85 -9.23 -15.70
N ASN A 412 10.42 -8.57 -16.72
CA ASN A 412 10.83 -7.17 -16.63
C ASN A 412 9.63 -6.25 -16.41
N LEU A 413 8.50 -6.48 -17.11
CA LEU A 413 7.28 -5.72 -16.90
C LEU A 413 6.71 -5.93 -15.49
N MET A 414 6.63 -7.17 -15.02
CA MET A 414 6.13 -7.49 -13.67
C MET A 414 7.01 -6.84 -12.59
N ALA A 415 8.33 -6.89 -12.74
CA ALA A 415 9.26 -6.24 -11.82
C ALA A 415 9.17 -4.70 -11.87
N TRP A 416 8.94 -4.12 -13.06
CA TRP A 416 8.77 -2.68 -13.21
C TRP A 416 7.45 -2.18 -12.59
N LEU A 417 6.34 -2.90 -12.83
CA LEU A 417 5.03 -2.60 -12.26
C LEU A 417 5.02 -2.80 -10.75
N ASP A 418 5.52 -3.96 -10.30
CA ASP A 418 5.60 -4.39 -8.90
C ASP A 418 4.33 -3.99 -8.14
N TRP A 419 3.19 -4.45 -8.65
CA TRP A 419 1.88 -4.06 -8.14
C TRP A 419 1.53 -4.81 -6.85
N GLY A 420 1.07 -4.07 -5.84
CA GLY A 420 0.64 -4.63 -4.55
C GLY A 420 -0.47 -5.69 -4.66
N VAL A 421 -1.31 -5.66 -5.71
CA VAL A 421 -2.37 -6.66 -5.92
C VAL A 421 -1.84 -8.09 -6.21
N TRP A 422 -0.55 -8.23 -6.51
CA TRP A 422 0.10 -9.53 -6.67
C TRP A 422 0.69 -10.07 -5.36
N VAL A 423 0.80 -9.23 -4.34
CA VAL A 423 1.25 -9.59 -3.00
C VAL A 423 0.11 -10.29 -2.28
N LYS A 424 0.03 -11.62 -2.43
CA LYS A 424 -1.01 -12.48 -1.85
C LYS A 424 -0.49 -13.88 -1.58
N CYS A 425 -1.19 -14.61 -0.72
CA CYS A 425 -0.85 -15.98 -0.39
C CYS A 425 -1.16 -16.91 -1.57
N ARG A 426 -0.17 -17.74 -1.92
CA ARG A 426 -0.26 -18.75 -2.98
C ARG A 426 0.26 -20.09 -2.43
N PRO A 427 -0.57 -21.15 -2.36
CA PRO A 427 -2.00 -21.18 -2.65
C PRO A 427 -2.83 -20.30 -1.70
N ALA A 428 -4.12 -20.11 -2.04
CA ALA A 428 -5.05 -19.43 -1.14
C ALA A 428 -5.17 -20.18 0.20
N CYS A 429 -5.34 -19.44 1.29
CA CYS A 429 -5.37 -19.99 2.64
C CYS A 429 -6.63 -20.81 2.93
N GLY A 430 -6.52 -21.78 3.83
CA GLY A 430 -7.63 -22.62 4.28
C GLY A 430 -8.68 -21.86 5.11
N ALA A 431 -9.78 -22.52 5.45
CA ALA A 431 -10.89 -21.89 6.19
C ALA A 431 -10.46 -21.37 7.58
N GLU A 432 -9.60 -22.12 8.27
CA GLU A 432 -9.03 -21.77 9.58
C GLU A 432 -7.83 -20.82 9.50
N GLU A 433 -7.49 -20.35 8.30
CA GLU A 433 -6.34 -19.50 8.04
C GLU A 433 -6.78 -18.18 7.42
N MET A 434 -5.95 -17.16 7.59
CA MET A 434 -6.05 -15.91 6.83
C MET A 434 -4.74 -15.64 6.11
N CYS A 435 -4.83 -14.95 4.97
CA CYS A 435 -3.63 -14.48 4.30
C CYS A 435 -3.10 -13.27 5.06
N TYR A 436 -1.90 -13.40 5.61
CA TYR A 436 -1.23 -12.31 6.29
C TYR A 436 -0.21 -11.67 5.36
N LEU A 437 -0.37 -10.37 5.13
CA LEU A 437 0.63 -9.54 4.47
C LEU A 437 1.65 -9.09 5.52
N PRO A 438 2.96 -9.26 5.28
CA PRO A 438 3.97 -9.03 6.29
C PRO A 438 4.17 -7.52 6.54
N THR A 439 3.36 -6.99 7.45
CA THR A 439 3.27 -5.59 7.89
C THR A 439 3.75 -5.47 9.35
N TRP A 440 3.81 -4.26 9.91
CA TRP A 440 4.11 -4.07 11.33
C TRP A 440 2.97 -4.66 12.20
N PRO A 441 3.19 -5.26 13.40
CA PRO A 441 4.39 -5.31 14.26
C PRO A 441 5.33 -6.49 14.00
N PHE A 442 5.09 -7.26 12.95
CA PHE A 442 5.71 -8.57 12.78
C PHE A 442 7.22 -8.59 12.64
N PHE A 443 7.81 -7.44 12.44
CA PHE A 443 9.25 -7.26 12.33
C PHE A 443 9.90 -6.85 13.65
N TRP A 444 9.14 -6.58 14.72
CA TRP A 444 9.65 -5.88 15.90
C TRP A 444 10.74 -6.65 16.67
N ASP A 445 10.58 -7.94 16.93
CA ASP A 445 11.62 -8.77 17.58
C ASP A 445 12.92 -8.76 16.79
N LYS A 446 12.80 -8.91 15.48
CA LYS A 446 13.94 -8.95 14.55
C LYS A 446 14.45 -7.56 14.16
N MET A 447 13.72 -6.48 14.48
CA MET A 447 14.22 -5.10 14.43
C MET A 447 15.18 -4.81 15.57
N THR A 448 14.97 -5.45 16.73
CA THR A 448 15.85 -5.33 17.89
C THR A 448 16.99 -6.36 17.90
N ASP A 449 16.96 -7.36 17.01
CA ASP A 449 18.03 -8.35 16.88
C ASP A 449 19.22 -7.74 16.12
N PRO A 450 20.42 -7.66 16.74
CA PRO A 450 21.63 -7.15 16.08
C PRO A 450 22.18 -8.08 14.99
N LYS A 451 21.58 -9.26 14.76
CA LYS A 451 22.01 -10.17 13.68
C LYS A 451 21.69 -9.60 12.29
N PRO A 452 22.47 -10.01 11.25
CA PRO A 452 22.17 -9.63 9.88
C PRO A 452 20.75 -10.06 9.50
N ARG A 453 19.97 -9.11 8.99
CA ARG A 453 18.67 -9.37 8.37
C ARG A 453 18.87 -10.38 7.23
N ASP A 454 18.39 -11.61 7.42
CA ASP A 454 18.35 -12.67 6.41
C ASP A 454 17.57 -12.20 5.17
N ASP A 455 17.75 -12.82 4.01
CA ASP A 455 17.11 -12.43 2.75
C ASP A 455 15.57 -12.47 2.85
N ARG A 456 15.02 -13.31 3.74
CA ARG A 456 13.59 -13.34 4.09
C ARG A 456 13.06 -12.04 4.70
N TRP A 457 13.94 -11.21 5.28
CA TRP A 457 13.61 -9.91 5.85
C TRP A 457 13.67 -8.80 4.80
N LYS A 458 14.54 -8.94 3.78
CA LYS A 458 14.65 -7.97 2.70
C LYS A 458 13.43 -7.97 1.77
N ARG A 459 12.78 -9.12 1.61
CA ARG A 459 11.54 -9.28 0.82
C ARG A 459 10.58 -10.26 1.48
N PRO A 460 9.92 -9.85 2.57
CA PRO A 460 9.02 -10.73 3.28
C PRO A 460 7.84 -11.13 2.38
N GLN A 461 7.46 -12.40 2.44
CA GLN A 461 6.40 -12.96 1.59
C GLN A 461 5.09 -13.13 2.39
N PRO A 462 3.93 -12.89 1.76
CA PRO A 462 2.65 -13.25 2.35
C PRO A 462 2.60 -14.73 2.75
N ARG A 463 1.98 -15.01 3.90
CA ARG A 463 1.81 -16.38 4.39
C ARG A 463 0.44 -16.60 5.01
N CYS A 464 -0.02 -17.83 4.94
CA CYS A 464 -1.21 -18.24 5.67
C CYS A 464 -0.87 -18.38 7.15
N ILE A 465 -1.64 -17.72 8.00
CA ILE A 465 -1.55 -17.84 9.46
C ILE A 465 -2.88 -18.30 10.02
N ARG A 466 -2.85 -19.05 11.13
CA ARG A 466 -4.06 -19.57 11.76
C ARG A 466 -4.89 -18.46 12.40
N LYS A 467 -6.21 -18.59 12.31
CA LYS A 467 -7.19 -17.72 13.01
C LYS A 467 -7.38 -18.09 14.49
N PHE A 468 -6.73 -19.15 14.94
CA PHE A 468 -6.86 -19.70 16.29
C PHE A 468 -5.47 -20.07 16.81
N ALA A 469 -5.36 -20.12 18.14
CA ALA A 469 -4.13 -20.50 18.80
C ALA A 469 -3.65 -21.92 18.38
N PRO A 470 -2.33 -22.16 18.36
CA PRO A 470 -1.29 -21.15 18.50
C PRO A 470 -1.21 -20.25 17.27
N TYR A 471 -1.18 -18.94 17.51
CA TYR A 471 -0.95 -17.95 16.46
C TYR A 471 0.52 -17.98 16.00
N SER A 472 1.38 -18.80 16.61
CA SER A 472 2.84 -18.91 16.45
C SER A 472 3.37 -19.33 15.06
N GLN A 473 2.49 -19.38 14.05
CA GLN A 473 2.91 -19.14 12.67
C GLN A 473 2.91 -17.65 12.32
N LEU A 474 2.98 -16.77 13.33
CA LEU A 474 3.53 -15.43 13.26
C LEU A 474 5.09 -15.48 13.27
#